data_AF-A0A369TX65-F1
#
_entry.id   AF-A0A369TX65-F1
#
_cell.length_a   1.000
_cell.length_b   1.000
_cell.length_c   1.000
_cell.angle_alpha   90.00
_cell.angle_beta   90.00
_cell.angle_gamma   90.00
#
_symmetry.space_group_name_H-M   'P 1'
#
loop_
_entity.id
_entity.type
_entity.pdbx_description
1 polymer ?
#
loop_
_entity_poly.entity_id
_entity_poly.type
_entity_poly.pdbx_seq_one_letter_code
_entity_poly.pdbx_strand_id
1 'polypeptide(L)' 'MTEEAARDDLPPAAQRALAEAAERRRLAEAEAKPLPTELGGRDGPEPVRYGDWEKKGIAIDF' A
#
# COMPACT_ATOMS: atom_id res chain seq x y z
N MET A 1 18.40 15.68 -1.80
CA MET A 1 17.31 16.14 -0.91
C MET A 1 16.71 14.90 -0.30
N THR A 2 16.64 14.82 1.03
CA THR A 2 15.98 13.71 1.72
C THR A 2 14.46 13.88 1.60
N GLU A 3 13.71 12.78 1.64
CA GLU A 3 12.25 12.81 1.52
C GLU A 3 11.58 13.57 2.68
N GLU A 4 12.27 13.67 3.81
CA GLU A 4 11.86 14.45 4.98
C GLU A 4 11.96 15.96 4.71
N ALA A 5 13.08 16.43 4.15
CA ALA A 5 13.24 17.83 3.75
C ALA A 5 12.20 18.25 2.69
N ALA A 6 11.82 17.33 1.80
CA ALA A 6 10.76 17.58 0.82
C ALA A 6 9.35 17.68 1.43
N ARG A 7 9.11 17.13 2.63
CA ARG A 7 7.82 17.22 3.35
C ARG A 7 7.71 18.53 4.13
N ASP A 8 8.81 19.03 4.66
CA ASP A 8 8.85 20.32 5.37
C ASP A 8 8.58 21.51 4.45
N ASP A 9 9.01 21.42 3.19
CA ASP A 9 8.76 22.43 2.16
C ASP A 9 7.32 22.44 1.60
N LEU A 10 6.44 21.51 2.05
CA LEU A 10 5.06 21.43 1.59
C LEU A 10 4.14 22.46 2.26
N PRO A 11 3.11 22.95 1.55
CA PRO A 11 2.06 23.75 2.17
C PRO A 11 1.41 23.01 3.35
N PRO A 12 0.94 23.72 4.40
CA PRO A 12 0.31 23.11 5.58
C PRO A 12 -0.86 22.17 5.26
N ALA A 13 -1.58 22.42 4.16
CA ALA A 13 -2.65 21.54 3.70
C ALA A 13 -2.13 20.17 3.24
N ALA A 14 -0.99 20.14 2.53
CA ALA A 14 -0.39 18.90 2.04
C ALA A 14 0.24 18.08 3.18
N GLN A 15 0.88 18.73 4.16
CA GLN A 15 1.38 18.05 5.36
C GLN A 15 0.25 17.36 6.14
N ARG A 16 -0.89 18.04 6.33
CA ARG A 16 -2.07 17.46 6.98
C ARG A 16 -2.63 16.26 6.20
N ALA A 17 -2.71 16.36 4.87
CA ALA A 17 -3.18 15.26 4.04
C ALA A 17 -2.26 14.03 4.13
N LEU A 18 -0.94 14.23 4.17
CA LEU A 18 0.02 13.15 4.36
C LEU A 18 -0.11 12.51 5.74
N ALA A 19 -0.29 13.31 6.80
CA ALA A 19 -0.49 12.82 8.16
C ALA A 19 -1.78 12.00 8.27
N GLU A 20 -2.89 12.47 7.70
CA GLU A 20 -4.15 11.73 7.66
C GLU A 20 -4.02 10.41 6.89
N ALA A 21 -3.35 10.45 5.72
CA ALA A 21 -3.10 9.24 4.95
C ALA A 21 -2.22 8.23 5.71
N ALA A 22 -1.23 8.70 6.48
CA ALA A 22 -0.40 7.86 7.32
C ALA A 22 -1.21 7.23 8.46
N GLU A 23 -2.08 7.99 9.13
CA GLU A 23 -3.00 7.47 10.15
C GLU A 23 -3.95 6.41 9.59
N ARG A 24 -4.53 6.65 8.41
CA ARG A 24 -5.39 5.66 7.74
C ARG A 24 -4.65 4.36 7.42
N ARG A 25 -3.41 4.45 6.92
CA ARG A 25 -2.57 3.27 6.67
C ARG A 25 -2.28 2.51 7.96
N ARG A 26 -1.90 3.21 9.03
CA ARG A 26 -1.62 2.59 10.33
C ARG A 26 -2.84 1.86 10.90
N LEU A 27 -4.03 2.46 10.80
CA LEU A 27 -5.28 1.82 11.24
C LEU A 27 -5.58 0.57 10.41
N ALA A 28 -5.45 0.65 9.08
CA ALA A 28 -5.65 -0.49 8.20
C ALA A 28 -4.65 -1.63 8.47
N GLU A 29 -3.38 -1.32 8.74
CA GLU A 29 -2.35 -2.29 9.14
C GLU A 29 -2.63 -2.89 10.52
N ALA A 30 -3.15 -2.10 11.46
CA ALA A 30 -3.53 -2.59 12.80
C ALA A 30 -4.77 -3.50 12.76
N GLU A 31 -5.71 -3.25 11.84
CA GLU A 31 -6.89 -4.09 11.61
C GLU A 31 -6.61 -5.30 10.69
N ALA A 32 -5.50 -5.27 9.95
CA ALA A 32 -5.06 -6.39 9.12
C ALA A 32 -4.76 -7.59 10.01
N LYS A 33 -5.62 -8.61 9.93
CA LYS A 33 -5.39 -9.88 10.60
C LYS A 33 -4.11 -10.51 10.03
N PRO A 34 -3.21 -11.04 10.87
CA PRO A 34 -2.05 -11.76 10.38
C PRO A 34 -2.53 -12.99 9.60
N LEU A 35 -2.39 -12.92 8.28
CA LEU A 35 -2.57 -14.04 7.37
C LEU A 35 -1.23 -14.77 7.23
N PRO A 36 -1.24 -16.09 7.00
CA PRO A 36 -0.01 -16.79 6.66
C PRO A 36 0.66 -16.11 5.47
N THR A 37 1.99 -16.04 5.50
CA THR A 37 2.77 -15.47 4.40
C THR A 37 2.57 -16.31 3.15
N GLU A 38 2.21 -15.66 2.04
CA GLU A 38 2.13 -16.33 0.74
C GLU A 38 3.53 -16.61 0.22
N LEU A 39 3.79 -17.85 -0.17
CA LEU A 39 5.08 -18.30 -0.70
C LEU A 39 4.95 -18.58 -2.19
N GLY A 40 5.93 -18.12 -2.98
CA GLY A 40 5.96 -18.33 -4.43
C GLY A 40 5.02 -17.43 -5.24
N GLY A 41 4.28 -16.53 -4.58
CA GLY A 41 3.43 -15.51 -5.19
C GLY A 41 4.16 -14.19 -5.43
N ARG A 42 3.46 -13.28 -6.11
CA ARG A 42 3.93 -11.90 -6.34
C ARG A 42 3.76 -11.08 -5.06
N ASP A 43 4.53 -10.00 -4.92
CA ASP A 43 4.35 -9.06 -3.81
C ASP A 43 2.91 -8.54 -3.77
N GLY A 44 2.30 -8.58 -2.58
CA GLY A 44 0.91 -8.18 -2.36
C GLY A 44 -0.03 -9.37 -2.12
N PRO A 45 -1.33 -9.09 -1.93
CA PRO A 45 -2.32 -10.12 -1.70
C PRO A 45 -2.44 -11.05 -2.92
N GLU A 46 -2.63 -12.34 -2.70
CA GLU A 46 -2.70 -13.31 -3.79
C GLU A 46 -3.87 -12.99 -4.75
N PRO A 47 -3.62 -12.94 -6.07
CA PRO A 47 -4.65 -12.78 -7.11
C PRO A 47 -5.88 -13.65 -6.90
N VAL A 48 -5.68 -14.91 -6.52
CA VAL A 48 -6.75 -15.90 -6.28
C VAL A 48 -7.73 -15.42 -5.22
N ARG A 49 -7.26 -14.71 -4.18
CA ARG A 49 -8.11 -14.26 -3.07
C ARG A 49 -9.01 -13.07 -3.43
N TYR A 50 -8.59 -12.26 -4.39
CA TYR A 50 -9.26 -11.01 -4.73
C TYR A 50 -9.75 -10.96 -6.19
N GLY A 51 -9.55 -12.04 -6.95
CA GLY A 51 -9.89 -12.11 -8.37
C GLY A 51 -9.01 -11.23 -9.26
N ASP A 52 -7.89 -10.71 -8.74
CA ASP A 52 -7.01 -9.77 -9.45
C ASP A 52 -5.92 -10.52 -10.22
N TRP A 53 -6.33 -11.20 -11.28
CA TRP A 53 -5.44 -11.93 -12.19
C TRP A 53 -4.81 -11.02 -13.26
N GLU A 54 -5.11 -9.72 -13.22
CA GLU A 54 -4.67 -8.77 -14.24
C GLU A 54 -3.44 -8.00 -13.78
N LYS A 55 -2.40 -8.01 -14.60
CA LYS A 55 -1.27 -7.09 -14.44
C LYS A 55 -1.16 -6.22 -15.68
N LYS A 56 -1.34 -4.91 -15.52
CA LYS A 56 -1.29 -3.94 -16.63
C LYS A 56 -2.27 -4.30 -17.77
N GLY A 57 -3.45 -4.83 -17.43
CA GLY A 57 -4.47 -5.24 -18.40
C GLY A 57 -4.19 -6.55 -19.13
N ILE A 58 -3.25 -7.37 -18.63
CA ILE A 58 -2.96 -8.70 -19.15
C ILE A 58 -3.32 -9.71 -18.05
N ALA A 59 -4.22 -10.64 -18.36
CA ALA A 59 -4.48 -11.79 -17.51
C ALA A 59 -3.21 -12.66 -17.48
N ILE A 60 -2.64 -12.83 -16.28
CA ILE A 60 -1.44 -13.62 -16.05
C ILE A 60 -1.81 -14.82 -15.19
N ASP A 61 -1.42 -16.00 -15.64
CA ASP A 61 -1.44 -17.25 -14.88
C ASP A 61 0.01 -17.73 -14.73
N PHE A 62 0.37 -18.17 -13.51
CA PHE A 62 1.69 -18.61 -13.00
C PHE A 62 2.90 -17.67 -13.21
#